data_AF-I9QTC2-F1
#
_entry.id   AF-I9QTC2-F1
#
_cell.length_a   1.000
_cell.length_b   1.000
_cell.length_c   1.000
_cell.angle_alpha   90.00
_cell.angle_beta   90.00
_cell.angle_gamma   90.00
#
_symmetry.space_group_name_H-M   'P 1'
#
loop_
_entity.id
_entity.type
_entity.pdbx_description
1 polymer ?
#
loop_
_entity_poly.entity_id
_entity_poly.type
_entity_poly.pdbx_seq_one_letter_code
_entity_poly.pdbx_strand_id
1 'polypeptide(L)'
;MNYFKDIIIGVIGGLITFCITSTLTEIWDIQLPLWIWSIVLVGALILGYAIHYMILRCRVKRIISEFTESAFGNSFVYTWKYKKSSNGRYSAYGYEPTEIRTKKLLSEMNNERVHTCGHEVPEDTIKLFIQLIIIINVNKKMGKKLLPLLEYLHRTENSQCHNLLH
;
A
#
# COMPACT_ATOMS: atom_id res chain seq x y z
N MET A 1 36.80 -1.46 21.61
CA MET A 1 36.34 -2.55 20.73
C MET A 1 35.53 -2.06 19.51
N ASN A 2 35.62 -0.77 19.12
CA ASN A 2 34.93 -0.24 17.92
C ASN A 2 35.89 0.03 16.74
N TYR A 3 37.14 0.39 17.05
CA TYR A 3 38.15 0.75 16.05
C TYR A 3 38.48 -0.36 15.04
N PHE A 4 38.56 -1.62 15.50
CA PHE A 4 38.81 -2.76 14.62
C PHE A 4 37.65 -3.03 13.64
N LYS A 5 36.41 -2.75 14.06
CA LYS A 5 35.22 -2.95 13.22
C LYS A 5 35.17 -1.93 12.09
N ASP A 6 35.53 -0.68 12.38
CA ASP A 6 35.55 0.40 11.40
C ASP A 6 36.69 0.21 10.38
N ILE A 7 37.85 -0.30 10.80
CA ILE A 7 38.94 -0.68 9.89
C ILE A 7 38.52 -1.82 8.97
N ILE A 8 37.87 -2.86 9.51
CA ILE A 8 37.41 -4.00 8.69
C ILE A 8 36.37 -3.55 7.67
N ILE A 9 35.43 -2.68 8.05
CA ILE A 9 34.42 -2.12 7.14
C ILE A 9 35.08 -1.24 6.07
N GLY A 10 36.07 -0.43 6.44
CA GLY A 10 36.83 0.40 5.50
C GLY A 10 37.65 -0.42 4.50
N VAL A 11 38.33 -1.47 4.96
CA VAL A 11 39.12 -2.36 4.10
C VAL A 11 38.22 -3.15 3.16
N ILE A 12 37.11 -3.71 3.65
CA ILE A 12 36.16 -4.45 2.82
C ILE A 12 35.49 -3.51 1.80
N GLY A 13 35.07 -2.31 2.22
CA GLY A 13 34.50 -1.31 1.31
C GLY A 13 35.49 -0.84 0.24
N GLY A 14 36.75 -0.62 0.61
CA GLY A 14 37.83 -0.29 -0.32
C GLY A 14 38.11 -1.41 -1.32
N LEU A 15 38.14 -2.67 -0.86
CA LEU A 15 38.36 -3.83 -1.72
C LEU A 15 37.23 -4.01 -2.74
N ILE A 16 35.98 -3.84 -2.30
CA ILE A 16 34.80 -3.92 -3.17
C ILE A 16 34.85 -2.79 -4.22
N THR A 17 35.17 -1.56 -3.79
CA THR A 17 35.23 -0.42 -4.70
C THR A 17 36.34 -0.61 -5.74
N PHE A 18 37.52 -1.04 -5.32
CA PHE A 18 38.65 -1.32 -6.20
C PHE A 18 38.35 -2.44 -7.20
N CYS A 19 37.70 -3.52 -6.76
CA CYS A 19 37.34 -4.65 -7.61
C CYS A 19 36.27 -4.27 -8.65
N ILE A 20 35.30 -3.43 -8.25
CA ILE A 20 34.30 -2.88 -9.17
C ILE A 20 34.95 -1.95 -10.19
N THR A 21 35.80 -1.01 -9.76
CA THR A 21 36.46 -0.10 -10.70
C THR A 21 37.41 -0.84 -11.63
N SER A 22 38.23 -1.77 -11.14
CA SER A 22 39.19 -2.52 -11.97
C SER A 22 38.48 -3.32 -13.06
N THR A 23 37.43 -4.06 -12.70
CA THR A 23 36.61 -4.83 -13.66
C THR A 23 35.87 -3.91 -14.64
N LEU A 24 35.35 -2.77 -14.19
CA LEU A 24 34.75 -1.78 -15.09
C LEU A 24 35.76 -1.20 -16.09
N THR A 25 36.98 -0.85 -15.64
CA THR A 25 38.04 -0.37 -16.55
C THR A 25 38.45 -1.42 -17.57
N GLU A 26 38.59 -2.69 -17.18
CA GLU A 26 38.93 -3.77 -18.13
C GLU A 26 37.78 -4.05 -19.12
N ILE A 27 36.52 -3.96 -18.68
CA ILE A 27 35.35 -4.18 -19.55
C ILE A 27 35.14 -3.02 -20.53
N TRP A 28 35.50 -1.79 -20.15
CA TRP A 28 35.38 -0.62 -21.03
C TRP A 28 36.47 -0.53 -22.11
N ASP A 29 37.63 -1.15 -21.88
CA ASP A 29 38.68 -1.27 -22.90
C ASP A 29 38.33 -2.33 -23.97
N ILE A 30 37.36 -3.21 -23.66
CA ILE A 30 36.75 -4.11 -24.64
C ILE A 30 35.71 -3.32 -25.42
N GLN A 31 35.96 -3.11 -26.71
CA GLN A 31 35.03 -2.50 -27.65
C GLN A 31 33.86 -3.47 -27.92
N LEU A 32 32.98 -3.64 -26.93
CA LEU A 32 31.84 -4.55 -27.01
C LEU A 32 30.84 -4.02 -28.05
N PRO A 33 30.41 -4.85 -29.00
CA PRO A 33 29.43 -4.45 -29.98
C PRO A 33 28.11 -4.02 -29.33
N LEU A 34 27.46 -3.04 -29.94
CA LEU A 34 26.30 -2.29 -29.41
C LEU A 34 25.12 -3.19 -28.96
N TRP A 35 24.99 -4.39 -29.53
CA TRP A 35 23.96 -5.36 -29.16
C TRP A 35 24.16 -5.94 -27.74
N ILE A 36 25.41 -6.09 -27.28
CA ILE A 36 25.72 -6.59 -25.92
C ILE A 36 25.29 -5.55 -24.88
N TRP A 37 25.58 -4.27 -25.14
CA TRP A 37 25.11 -3.17 -24.29
C TRP A 37 23.58 -3.09 -24.22
N SER A 38 22.90 -3.39 -25.33
CA SER A 38 21.43 -3.47 -25.36
C SER A 38 20.89 -4.60 -24.47
N ILE A 39 21.50 -5.79 -24.49
CA ILE A 39 21.13 -6.91 -23.62
C ILE A 39 21.32 -6.54 -22.15
N VAL A 40 22.45 -5.91 -21.81
CA VAL A 40 22.74 -5.47 -20.43
C VAL A 40 21.70 -4.44 -19.96
N LEU A 41 21.34 -3.48 -20.81
CA LEU A 41 20.31 -2.48 -20.50
C LEU A 41 18.94 -3.14 -20.26
N VAL A 42 18.53 -4.05 -21.14
CA VAL A 42 17.26 -4.78 -21.00
C VAL A 42 17.27 -5.63 -19.72
N GLY A 43 18.37 -6.31 -19.41
CA GLY A 43 18.54 -7.06 -18.16
C GLY A 43 18.39 -6.18 -16.93
N ALA A 44 19.03 -5.00 -16.91
CA ALA A 44 18.91 -4.03 -15.83
C ALA A 44 17.48 -3.50 -15.67
N LEU A 45 16.77 -3.23 -16.77
CA LEU A 45 15.37 -2.80 -16.75
C LEU A 45 14.45 -3.88 -16.19
N ILE A 46 14.62 -5.14 -16.61
CA ILE A 46 13.83 -6.27 -16.10
C ILE A 46 14.08 -6.45 -14.60
N LEU A 47 15.33 -6.39 -14.17
CA LEU A 47 15.69 -6.51 -12.76
C LEU A 47 15.09 -5.37 -11.94
N GLY A 48 15.21 -4.13 -12.42
CA GLY A 48 14.61 -2.95 -11.79
C GLY A 48 13.09 -3.08 -11.68
N TYR A 49 12.42 -3.56 -12.72
CA TYR A 49 10.99 -3.83 -12.72
C TYR A 49 10.61 -4.91 -11.71
N ALA A 50 11.37 -6.01 -11.64
CA ALA A 50 11.13 -7.10 -10.70
C ALA A 50 11.28 -6.64 -9.24
N ILE A 51 12.33 -5.86 -8.94
CA ILE A 51 12.54 -5.27 -7.61
C ILE A 51 11.37 -4.35 -7.25
N HIS A 52 10.97 -3.47 -8.17
CA HIS A 52 9.85 -2.56 -7.97
C HIS A 52 8.55 -3.33 -7.69
N TYR A 53 8.27 -4.39 -8.46
CA TYR A 53 7.11 -5.25 -8.27
C TYR A 53 7.12 -5.95 -6.90
N MET A 54 8.28 -6.46 -6.46
CA MET A 54 8.43 -7.07 -5.14
C MET A 54 8.16 -6.08 -4.01
N ILE A 55 8.69 -4.86 -4.10
CA ILE A 55 8.45 -3.79 -3.12
C ILE A 55 6.95 -3.45 -3.07
N LEU A 56 6.30 -3.30 -4.22
CA LEU A 56 4.87 -3.03 -4.30
C LEU A 56 4.06 -4.13 -3.61
N ARG A 57 4.38 -5.40 -3.90
CA ARG A 57 3.69 -6.56 -3.32
C ARG A 57 3.84 -6.61 -1.79
N CYS A 58 5.04 -6.32 -1.27
CA CYS A 58 5.27 -6.25 0.18
C CYS A 58 4.46 -5.13 0.83
N ARG A 59 4.42 -3.94 0.21
CA ARG A 59 3.61 -2.81 0.71
C ARG A 59 2.12 -3.14 0.75
N VAL A 60 1.60 -3.72 -0.34
CA VAL A 60 0.20 -4.15 -0.43
C VAL A 60 -0.11 -5.15 0.67
N LYS A 61 0.71 -6.19 0.85
CA LYS A 61 0.51 -7.19 1.91
C LYS A 61 0.46 -6.56 3.30
N ARG A 62 1.37 -5.64 3.61
CA ARG A 62 1.43 -4.95 4.89
C ARG A 62 0.17 -4.12 5.15
N ILE A 63 -0.25 -3.34 4.17
CA ILE A 63 -1.46 -2.50 4.30
C ILE A 63 -2.69 -3.38 4.49
N ILE A 64 -2.80 -4.49 3.76
CA ILE A 64 -3.92 -5.42 3.86
C ILE A 64 -3.96 -6.14 5.21
N SER A 65 -2.80 -6.45 5.81
CA SER A 65 -2.78 -7.03 7.15
C SER A 65 -3.14 -6.05 8.26
N GLU A 66 -2.83 -4.76 8.07
CA GLU A 66 -3.09 -3.72 9.08
C GLU A 66 -4.49 -3.09 8.94
N PHE A 67 -4.97 -2.93 7.72
CA PHE A 67 -6.22 -2.21 7.42
C PHE A 67 -7.41 -3.17 7.33
N THR A 68 -7.88 -3.65 8.47
CA THR A 68 -9.03 -4.59 8.58
C THR A 68 -10.23 -4.00 9.32
N GLU A 69 -10.10 -2.77 9.83
CA GLU A 69 -11.15 -2.04 10.52
C GLU A 69 -11.14 -0.55 10.19
N SER A 70 -12.32 0.04 10.01
CA SER A 70 -12.49 1.49 9.83
C SER A 70 -13.97 1.90 9.90
N ALA A 71 -14.21 3.20 10.05
CA ALA A 71 -15.53 3.81 9.95
C ALA A 71 -15.59 4.74 8.72
N PHE A 72 -16.77 4.83 8.10
CA PHE A 72 -17.02 5.71 6.97
C PHE A 72 -17.81 6.95 7.43
N GLY A 73 -17.12 8.07 7.65
CA GLY A 73 -17.76 9.26 8.23
C GLY A 73 -18.23 8.99 9.66
N ASN A 74 -19.51 9.26 9.91
CA ASN A 74 -20.19 8.94 11.16
C ASN A 74 -20.92 7.58 11.13
N SER A 75 -20.64 6.72 10.16
CA SER A 75 -21.20 5.36 10.13
C SER A 75 -20.72 4.53 11.32
N PHE A 76 -21.31 3.34 11.49
CA PHE A 76 -20.75 2.33 12.37
C PHE A 76 -19.31 1.96 11.98
N VAL A 77 -18.54 1.47 12.96
CA VAL A 77 -17.22 0.91 12.72
C VAL A 77 -17.41 -0.48 12.10
N TYR A 78 -16.82 -0.70 10.94
CA TYR A 78 -16.84 -1.98 10.24
C TYR A 78 -15.51 -2.71 10.39
N THR A 79 -15.59 -4.05 10.39
CA THR A 79 -14.46 -4.97 10.28
C THR A 79 -14.65 -5.84 9.05
N TRP A 80 -13.56 -6.27 8.43
CA TRP A 80 -13.61 -7.13 7.25
C TRP A 80 -12.38 -8.02 7.13
N LYS A 81 -12.46 -9.02 6.25
CA LYS A 81 -11.35 -9.87 5.84
C LYS A 81 -11.04 -9.67 4.37
N TYR A 82 -9.82 -10.00 3.97
CA TYR A 82 -9.42 -9.94 2.57
C TYR A 82 -9.34 -11.32 1.94
N LYS A 83 -9.93 -11.44 0.76
CA LYS A 83 -9.78 -12.60 -0.11
C LYS A 83 -8.93 -12.22 -1.31
N LYS A 84 -7.99 -13.09 -1.70
CA LYS A 84 -7.24 -12.93 -2.94
C LYS A 84 -8.19 -13.20 -4.12
N SER A 85 -8.35 -12.22 -5.00
CA SER A 85 -9.30 -12.25 -6.11
C SER A 85 -8.64 -11.61 -7.33
N SER A 86 -8.52 -12.35 -8.43
CA SER A 86 -7.91 -11.84 -9.67
C SER A 86 -8.89 -11.04 -10.54
N ASN A 87 -10.20 -11.31 -10.42
CA ASN A 87 -11.26 -10.77 -11.28
C ASN A 87 -12.42 -10.14 -10.49
N GLY A 88 -12.21 -9.82 -9.20
CA GLY A 88 -13.24 -9.18 -8.38
C GLY A 88 -13.53 -7.76 -8.85
N ARG A 89 -14.81 -7.39 -8.96
CA ARG A 89 -15.25 -6.01 -9.28
C ARG A 89 -14.67 -5.01 -8.29
N TYR A 90 -14.49 -5.44 -7.04
CA TYR A 90 -13.91 -4.66 -5.96
C TYR A 90 -12.51 -5.15 -5.56
N SER A 91 -11.73 -5.68 -6.51
CA SER A 91 -10.33 -6.07 -6.28
C SER A 91 -9.37 -4.88 -6.47
N ALA A 92 -8.62 -4.53 -5.42
CA ALA A 92 -7.50 -3.58 -5.49
C ALA A 92 -6.20 -4.35 -5.25
N TYR A 93 -5.25 -4.25 -6.18
CA TYR A 93 -3.98 -5.01 -6.13
C TYR A 93 -4.16 -6.53 -5.96
N GLY A 94 -5.27 -7.10 -6.46
CA GLY A 94 -5.57 -8.54 -6.39
C GLY A 94 -6.21 -9.01 -5.07
N TYR A 95 -6.71 -8.08 -4.26
CA TYR A 95 -7.38 -8.37 -3.00
C TYR A 95 -8.74 -7.67 -2.94
N GLU A 96 -9.73 -8.39 -2.42
CA GLU A 96 -11.10 -7.95 -2.31
C GLU A 96 -11.57 -8.05 -0.85
N PRO A 97 -12.19 -6.99 -0.30
CA PRO A 97 -12.77 -7.05 1.03
C PRO A 97 -14.03 -7.92 1.02
N THR A 98 -14.10 -8.82 2.00
CA THR A 98 -15.12 -9.85 2.20
C THR A 98 -15.46 -9.96 3.68
N GLU A 99 -16.61 -10.56 4.01
CA GLU A 99 -17.06 -10.71 5.41
C GLU A 99 -17.11 -9.35 6.15
N ILE A 100 -17.66 -8.32 5.49
CA ILE A 100 -17.84 -7.00 6.10
C ILE A 100 -18.92 -7.11 7.18
N ARG A 101 -18.60 -6.71 8.41
CA ARG A 101 -19.50 -6.74 9.57
C ARG A 101 -19.30 -5.51 10.43
N THR A 102 -20.30 -5.11 11.20
CA THR A 102 -20.13 -4.07 12.22
C THR A 102 -19.33 -4.62 13.41
N LYS A 103 -18.44 -3.81 13.99
CA LYS A 103 -17.55 -4.19 15.10
C LYS A 103 -18.33 -4.56 16.38
N LYS A 104 -19.48 -3.93 16.59
CA LYS A 104 -20.48 -4.35 17.58
C LYS A 104 -21.78 -4.66 16.85
N LEU A 105 -22.54 -5.64 17.36
CA LEU A 105 -23.88 -5.89 16.85
C LEU A 105 -24.77 -4.68 17.13
N LEU A 106 -25.65 -4.34 16.17
CA LEU A 106 -26.64 -3.26 16.33
C LEU A 106 -27.46 -3.43 17.61
N SER A 107 -27.77 -4.69 17.99
CA SER A 107 -28.51 -5.02 19.22
C SER A 107 -27.75 -4.64 20.49
N GLU A 108 -26.42 -4.70 20.50
CA GLU A 108 -25.59 -4.27 21.65
C GLU A 108 -25.37 -2.76 21.66
N MET A 109 -25.43 -2.13 20.48
CA MET A 109 -25.25 -0.70 20.25
C MET A 109 -26.48 0.14 20.63
N ASN A 110 -27.67 -0.46 20.58
CA ASN A 110 -28.95 0.15 20.95
C ASN A 110 -29.52 -0.46 22.24
N ASN A 111 -28.66 -0.64 23.24
CA ASN A 111 -29.13 -0.99 24.58
C ASN A 111 -29.80 0.23 25.24
N GLU A 112 -30.78 0.00 26.13
CA GLU A 112 -31.67 0.99 26.77
C GLU A 112 -30.99 2.24 27.39
N ARG A 113 -29.66 2.25 27.53
CA ARG A 113 -28.87 3.35 28.13
C ARG A 113 -27.91 4.07 27.17
N VAL A 114 -27.66 3.55 25.97
CA VAL A 114 -26.69 4.14 25.03
C VAL A 114 -27.29 4.06 23.63
N HIS A 115 -27.61 5.21 23.05
CA HIS A 115 -27.87 5.34 21.62
C HIS A 115 -26.57 5.69 20.92
N THR A 116 -26.09 4.78 20.08
CA THR A 116 -24.94 5.07 19.21
C THR A 116 -25.46 5.69 17.93
N CYS A 117 -25.13 6.97 17.71
CA CYS A 117 -25.46 7.66 16.47
C CYS A 117 -24.53 7.19 15.35
N GLY A 118 -25.04 6.31 14.49
CA GLY A 118 -24.40 5.90 13.25
C GLY A 118 -25.42 5.23 12.34
N HIS A 119 -25.21 5.28 11.04
CA HIS A 119 -26.07 4.61 10.07
C HIS A 119 -25.36 3.45 9.39
N GLU A 120 -26.15 2.48 8.94
CA GLU A 120 -25.66 1.38 8.13
C GLU A 120 -25.42 1.86 6.69
N VAL A 121 -24.27 1.50 6.14
CA VAL A 121 -23.85 1.89 4.79
C VAL A 121 -23.94 0.65 3.91
N PRO A 122 -24.45 0.75 2.67
CA PRO A 122 -24.48 -0.37 1.75
C PRO A 122 -23.11 -1.03 1.59
N GLU A 123 -23.08 -2.36 1.58
CA GLU A 123 -21.84 -3.14 1.54
C GLU A 123 -20.95 -2.75 0.35
N ASP A 124 -21.53 -2.52 -0.83
CA ASP A 124 -20.80 -2.13 -2.04
C ASP A 124 -20.10 -0.76 -1.90
N THR A 125 -20.71 0.18 -1.18
CA THR A 125 -20.11 1.48 -0.88
C THR A 125 -18.91 1.32 0.06
N ILE A 126 -19.04 0.46 1.08
CA ILE A 126 -17.94 0.14 1.99
C ILE A 126 -16.79 -0.53 1.23
N LYS A 127 -17.08 -1.47 0.32
CA LYS A 127 -16.07 -2.10 -0.54
C LYS A 127 -15.31 -1.07 -1.36
N LEU A 128 -16.01 -0.15 -2.03
CA LEU A 128 -15.40 0.94 -2.81
C LEU A 128 -14.53 1.86 -1.94
N PHE A 129 -15.00 2.22 -0.75
CA PHE A 129 -14.26 3.03 0.20
C PHE A 129 -12.96 2.34 0.65
N ILE A 130 -13.04 1.05 1.01
CA ILE A 130 -11.86 0.25 1.39
C ILE A 130 -10.84 0.22 0.24
N GLN A 131 -11.30 -0.02 -0.99
CA GLN A 131 -10.41 -0.01 -2.16
C GLN A 131 -9.72 1.34 -2.36
N LEU A 132 -10.47 2.44 -2.24
CA LEU A 132 -9.94 3.79 -2.39
C LEU A 132 -8.83 4.06 -1.38
N ILE A 133 -9.02 3.69 -0.11
CA ILE A 133 -8.02 3.83 0.94
C ILE A 133 -6.77 3.00 0.64
N ILE A 134 -6.93 1.76 0.18
CA ILE A 134 -5.79 0.91 -0.19
C ILE A 134 -4.98 1.57 -1.31
N ILE A 135 -5.64 2.10 -2.35
CA ILE A 135 -4.97 2.78 -3.47
C ILE A 135 -4.20 4.01 -2.97
N ILE A 136 -4.81 4.82 -2.11
CA ILE A 136 -4.18 6.02 -1.53
C ILE A 136 -2.92 5.65 -0.74
N ASN A 137 -3.00 4.61 0.10
CA ASN A 137 -1.90 4.19 0.96
C ASN A 137 -0.78 3.44 0.21
N VAL A 138 -1.11 2.65 -0.80
CA VAL A 138 -0.12 1.90 -1.59
C VAL A 138 0.62 2.82 -2.56
N ASN A 139 -0.10 3.70 -3.27
CA ASN A 139 0.46 4.56 -4.30
C ASN A 139 0.38 6.03 -3.88
N LYS A 140 1.47 6.55 -3.30
CA LYS A 140 1.55 7.95 -2.84
C LYS A 140 1.23 8.99 -3.93
N LYS A 141 1.56 8.72 -5.20
CA LYS A 141 1.31 9.67 -6.31
C LYS A 141 -0.17 9.73 -6.67
N MET A 142 -0.83 8.58 -6.77
CA MET A 142 -2.30 8.53 -6.91
C MET A 142 -3.00 9.02 -5.64
N GLY A 143 -2.45 8.70 -4.46
CA GLY A 143 -2.98 9.11 -3.17
C GLY A 143 -3.16 10.63 -3.09
N LYS A 144 -2.16 11.41 -3.50
CA LYS A 144 -2.28 12.88 -3.55
C LYS A 144 -3.43 13.38 -4.43
N LYS A 145 -3.79 12.66 -5.50
CA LYS A 145 -4.90 13.02 -6.40
C LYS A 145 -6.25 12.60 -5.85
N LEU A 146 -6.30 11.48 -5.14
CA LEU A 146 -7.52 10.86 -4.65
C LEU A 146 -7.88 11.28 -3.22
N LEU A 147 -6.94 11.88 -2.48
CA LEU A 147 -7.16 12.37 -1.13
C LEU A 147 -8.33 13.37 -1.03
N PRO A 148 -8.46 14.37 -1.94
CA PRO A 148 -9.61 15.28 -1.88
C PRO A 148 -10.95 14.58 -2.12
N LEU A 149 -10.96 13.51 -2.92
CA LEU A 149 -12.16 12.71 -3.15
C LEU A 149 -12.51 11.88 -1.91
N LEU A 150 -11.52 11.33 -1.20
CA LEU A 150 -11.72 10.65 0.07
C LEU A 150 -12.27 11.61 1.14
N GLU A 151 -11.70 12.82 1.24
CA GLU A 151 -12.17 13.87 2.15
C GLU A 151 -13.60 14.31 1.82
N TYR A 152 -13.92 14.47 0.53
CA TYR A 152 -15.27 14.78 0.08
C TYR A 152 -16.26 13.68 0.47
N LEU A 153 -15.94 12.40 0.20
CA LEU A 153 -16.78 11.27 0.58
C LEU A 153 -17.00 11.19 2.10
N HIS A 154 -15.94 11.40 2.88
CA HIS A 154 -16.04 11.41 4.33
C HIS A 154 -16.90 12.57 4.83
N ARG A 155 -16.80 13.74 4.19
CA ARG A 155 -17.63 14.91 4.50
C ARG A 155 -19.10 14.69 4.14
N THR A 156 -19.39 14.12 2.97
CA THR A 156 -20.77 13.82 2.55
C THR A 156 -21.46 12.81 3.44
N GLU A 157 -20.71 11.82 3.92
CA GLU A 157 -21.24 10.81 4.83
C GLU A 157 -21.35 11.32 6.28
N ASN A 158 -20.69 12.43 6.60
CA ASN A 158 -20.75 13.02 7.92
C ASN A 158 -22.03 13.87 8.06
N SER A 159 -23.06 13.24 8.62
CA SER A 159 -24.36 13.86 8.91
C SER A 159 -24.27 15.13 9.79
N GLN A 160 -23.24 15.27 10.63
CA GLN A 160 -23.01 16.49 11.42
C GLN A 160 -22.54 17.67 10.55
N CYS A 161 -21.81 17.41 9.46
CA CYS A 161 -21.39 18.45 8.52
C CYS A 161 -22.55 19.03 7.70
N HIS A 162 -23.69 18.37 7.70
CA HIS A 162 -24.87 18.73 6.90
C HIS A 162 -26.03 19.26 7.75
N ASN A 163 -25.86 19.45 9.07
CA ASN A 163 -26.92 19.86 10.00
C ASN A 163 -28.18 18.99 9.90
N LEU A 164 -28.04 17.70 9.55
CA LEU A 164 -29.16 16.76 9.43
C LEU A 164 -29.50 16.08 10.77
N LEU A 165 -28.60 16.15 11.75
CA LEU A 165 -28.84 15.75 13.13
C LEU A 165 -29.00 17.02 13.97
N HIS A 166 -30.17 17.17 14.57
CA HIS A 166 -30.53 18.23 15.50
C HIS A 166 -31.00 17.62 16.83
#